data_AF-A0AAA9ZRH7-F1
#
_entry.id   AF-A0AAA9ZRH7-F1
#
_cell.length_a   1.000
_cell.length_b   1.000
_cell.length_c   1.000
_cell.angle_alpha   90.00
_cell.angle_beta   90.00
_cell.angle_gamma   90.00
#
_symmetry.space_group_name_H-M   'P 1'
#
loop_
_entity.id
_entity.type
_entity.pdbx_description
1 polymer ?
#
loop_
_entity_poly.entity_id
_entity_poly.type
_entity_poly.pdbx_seq_one_letter_code
_entity_poly.pdbx_strand_id
1 'polypeptide(L)' 'MKMTCETCLQGKMSRLPFPKASKRKSSAILDLVHSDLCGPMNTVTPGGRRYFLTFIDDFSRYSTMYLLR' A
#
# COMPACT_ATOMS: atom_id res chain seq x y z
N MET A 1 45.87 -4.80 -0.04
CA MET A 1 44.76 -4.75 -1.02
C MET A 1 43.58 -5.50 -0.42
N LYS A 2 42.42 -4.84 -0.22
CA LYS A 2 41.27 -5.45 0.48
C LYS A 2 40.42 -6.19 -0.56
N MET A 3 40.35 -7.51 -0.47
CA MET A 3 39.52 -8.32 -1.36
C MET A 3 38.06 -8.17 -0.91
N THR A 4 37.23 -7.57 -1.77
CA THR A 4 35.79 -7.45 -1.56
C THR A 4 35.16 -8.83 -1.71
N CYS A 5 34.61 -9.37 -0.61
CA CYS A 5 33.84 -10.61 -0.64
C CYS A 5 32.41 -10.32 -1.15
N GLU A 6 32.06 -10.87 -2.31
CA GLU A 6 30.76 -10.69 -2.95
C GLU A 6 29.61 -11.17 -2.08
N THR A 7 29.74 -12.34 -1.45
CA THR A 7 28.74 -12.91 -0.55
C THR A 7 28.47 -12.01 0.65
N CYS A 8 29.52 -11.38 1.21
CA CYS A 8 29.38 -10.43 2.31
C CYS A 8 28.66 -9.15 1.88
N LEU A 9 28.88 -8.67 0.65
CA LEU A 9 28.20 -7.48 0.13
C LEU A 9 26.71 -7.74 -0.07
N GLN A 10 26.34 -8.88 -0.64
CA GLN A 10 24.94 -9.26 -0.84
C GLN A 10 24.22 -9.50 0.49
N GLY A 11 24.85 -10.24 1.42
CA GLY A 11 24.25 -10.55 2.72
C GLY A 11 24.14 -9.36 3.68
N LYS A 12 24.93 -8.29 3.46
CA LYS A 12 24.90 -7.06 4.27
C LYS A 12 24.33 -5.86 3.52
N MET A 13 23.72 -6.08 2.35
CA MET A 13 23.13 -4.99 1.58
C MET A 13 22.00 -4.34 2.40
N SER A 14 22.22 -3.09 2.82
CA SER A 14 21.16 -2.27 3.40
C SER A 14 20.37 -1.59 2.28
N ARG A 15 19.05 -1.56 2.43
CA ARG A 15 18.20 -0.76 1.53
C ARG A 15 18.61 0.72 1.62
N LEU A 16 18.69 1.39 0.48
CA LEU A 16 18.85 2.84 0.44
C LEU A 16 17.67 3.54 1.15
N PRO A 17 17.87 4.76 1.69
CA PRO A 17 16.80 5.52 2.31
C PRO A 17 15.59 5.68 1.38
N PHE A 18 14.40 5.62 1.96
CA PHE A 18 13.17 5.89 1.23
C PHE A 18 13.08 7.39 0.87
N PRO A 19 12.55 7.75 -0.31
CA PRO A 19 12.24 9.14 -0.63
C PRO A 19 11.29 9.75 0.40
N LYS A 20 11.51 11.02 0.76
CA LYS A 20 10.67 11.75 1.73
C LYS A 20 9.24 11.98 1.24
N ALA A 21 9.02 11.94 -0.07
CA ALA A 21 7.72 12.15 -0.69
C ALA A 21 7.54 11.22 -1.89
N SER A 22 6.28 10.88 -2.17
CA SER A 22 5.91 10.22 -3.42
C SER A 22 6.30 11.09 -4.62
N LYS A 23 6.82 10.46 -5.67
CA LYS A 23 7.05 11.11 -6.97
C LYS A 23 5.75 11.43 -7.70
N ARG A 24 4.68 10.67 -7.40
CA ARG A 24 3.35 10.85 -7.98
C ARG A 24 2.45 11.52 -6.94
N LYS A 25 1.98 12.73 -7.25
CA LYS A 25 0.97 13.46 -6.49
C LYS A 25 -0.21 13.71 -7.42
N SER A 26 -1.44 13.49 -6.96
CA SER A 26 -2.64 13.89 -7.71
C SER A 26 -2.73 15.41 -7.84
N SER A 27 -3.18 15.90 -9.00
CA SER A 27 -3.39 17.32 -9.29
C SER A 27 -4.86 17.73 -9.32
N ALA A 28 -5.76 16.77 -9.50
CA ALA A 28 -7.21 16.94 -9.55
C ALA A 28 -7.93 15.72 -8.96
N ILE A 29 -9.23 15.90 -8.71
CA ILE A 29 -10.13 14.86 -8.21
C ILE A 29 -10.13 13.66 -9.18
N LEU A 30 -9.98 12.45 -8.64
CA LEU A 30 -9.94 11.17 -9.37
C LEU A 30 -8.69 10.94 -10.25
N ASP A 31 -7.64 11.76 -10.14
CA ASP A 31 -6.35 11.50 -10.82
C ASP A 31 -5.65 10.23 -10.33
N LEU A 32 -5.84 9.89 -9.05
CA LEU A 32 -5.25 8.72 -8.41
C LEU A 32 -6.17 8.23 -7.29
N VAL A 33 -6.67 7.01 -7.42
CA VAL A 33 -7.45 6.32 -6.39
C VAL A 33 -6.65 5.14 -5.87
N HIS A 34 -6.45 5.10 -4.56
CA HIS A 34 -5.89 3.95 -3.87
C HIS A 34 -7.03 3.02 -3.48
N SER A 35 -6.93 1.75 -3.84
CA SER A 35 -7.87 0.72 -3.39
C SER A 35 -7.15 -0.40 -2.67
N ASP A 36 -7.80 -0.94 -1.65
CA ASP A 36 -7.26 -2.05 -0.87
C ASP A 36 -8.37 -3.02 -0.47
N LEU A 37 -8.07 -4.31 -0.56
CA LEU A 37 -8.95 -5.39 -0.17
C LEU A 37 -8.53 -5.89 1.22
N CYS A 38 -9.44 -5.74 2.17
CA CYS A 38 -9.21 -6.16 3.53
C CYS A 38 -10.05 -7.41 3.85
N GLY A 39 -9.40 -8.49 4.27
CA GLY A 39 -10.05 -9.70 4.75
C GLY A 39 -9.28 -10.99 4.44
N PRO A 40 -9.80 -12.16 4.86
CA PRO A 40 -11.07 -12.35 5.57
C PRO A 40 -11.02 -11.86 7.01
N MET A 41 -12.04 -11.12 7.43
CA MET A 41 -12.19 -10.66 8.80
C MET A 41 -12.63 -11.80 9.73
N ASN A 42 -12.13 -11.76 10.96
CA ASN A 42 -12.54 -12.70 12.02
C ASN A 42 -14.02 -12.53 12.37
N THR A 43 -14.49 -11.28 12.42
CA THR A 43 -15.88 -10.92 12.70
C THR A 43 -16.65 -10.76 11.40
N VAL A 44 -17.83 -11.39 11.33
CA VAL A 44 -18.73 -11.29 10.18
C VAL A 44 -19.63 -10.07 10.36
N THR A 45 -19.86 -9.33 9.28
CA THR A 45 -20.87 -8.25 9.28
C THR A 45 -22.29 -8.80 9.43
N PRO A 46 -23.29 -7.99 9.82
CA PRO A 46 -24.69 -8.44 9.85
C PRO A 46 -25.21 -9.03 8.53
N GLY A 47 -24.63 -8.61 7.39
CA GLY A 47 -24.96 -9.12 6.05
C GLY A 47 -24.14 -10.34 5.60
N GLY A 48 -23.42 -11.00 6.51
CA GLY A 48 -22.63 -12.20 6.18
C GLY A 48 -21.29 -11.95 5.47
N ARG A 49 -20.92 -10.69 5.21
CA ARG A 49 -19.66 -10.33 4.54
C ARG A 49 -18.47 -10.44 5.49
N ARG A 50 -17.33 -10.91 4.98
CA ARG A 50 -16.03 -10.98 5.67
C ARG A 50 -14.93 -10.15 5.02
N TYR A 51 -15.20 -9.54 3.88
CA TYR A 51 -14.24 -8.72 3.15
C TYR A 51 -14.82 -7.32 2.96
N PHE A 52 -13.95 -6.32 2.89
CA PHE A 52 -14.32 -5.00 2.40
C PHE A 52 -13.24 -4.45 1.48
N LEU A 53 -13.68 -3.75 0.45
CA LEU A 53 -12.83 -3.03 -0.50
C LEU A 53 -12.90 -1.55 -0.17
N THR A 54 -11.76 -0.90 -0.02
CA THR A 54 -11.68 0.54 0.17
C THR A 54 -11.35 1.22 -1.15
N PHE A 55 -11.84 2.45 -1.33
CA PHE A 55 -11.45 3.36 -2.39
C PHE A 55 -11.18 4.73 -1.78
N ILE A 56 -9.96 5.24 -1.97
CA ILE A 56 -9.48 6.51 -1.41
C ILE A 56 -8.93 7.36 -2.54
N ASP A 57 -9.58 8.49 -2.82
CA ASP A 57 -9.06 9.48 -3.76
C ASP A 57 -7.88 10.24 -3.14
N ASP A 58 -6.75 10.28 -3.83
CA ASP A 58 -5.52 10.92 -3.33
C ASP A 58 -5.66 12.45 -3.25
N PHE A 59 -6.46 13.07 -4.13
CA PHE A 59 -6.57 14.53 -4.16
C PHE A 59 -7.52 15.06 -3.09
N SER A 60 -8.78 14.64 -3.15
CA SER A 60 -9.85 15.10 -2.27
C SER A 60 -9.82 14.45 -0.89
N ARG A 61 -9.09 13.34 -0.74
CA ARG A 61 -9.14 12.46 0.44
C ARG A 61 -10.51 11.82 0.69
N TYR A 62 -11.43 11.91 -0.28
CA TYR A 62 -12.69 11.18 -0.23
C TYR A 62 -12.43 9.68 -0.14
N SER A 63 -13.09 9.04 0.82
CA SER A 63 -12.91 7.63 1.11
C SER A 63 -14.27 6.94 1.19
N THR A 64 -14.40 5.80 0.53
CA THR A 64 -15.58 4.94 0.60
C THR A 64 -15.19 3.47 0.72
N MET A 65 -16.10 2.66 1.24
CA MET A 65 -15.91 1.22 1.38
C MET A 65 -17.09 0.45 0.82
N TYR A 66 -16.79 -0.74 0.28
CA TYR A 66 -17.79 -1.68 -0.21
C TYR A 66 -17.60 -3.03 0.45
N LEU A 67 -18.68 -3.57 1.03
CA LEU A 67 -18.65 -4.90 1.64
C LEU A 67 -18.74 -5.97 0.55
N LEU A 68 -17.78 -6.89 0.54
CA LEU A 68 -17.68 -7.97 -0.43
C LEU A 68 -18.17 -9.29 0.17
N ARG A 69 -18.78 -10.10 -0.69
CA ARG A 69 -19.40 -11.37 -0.33
C ARG A 69 -18.35 -12.44 -0.03
#